data_AF-A0A2V7FQC1-F1
#
_entry.id   AF-A0A2V7FQC1-F1
#
_cell.length_a   1.000
_cell.length_b   1.000
_cell.length_c   1.000
_cell.angle_alpha   90.00
_cell.angle_beta   90.00
_cell.angle_gamma   90.00
#
_symmetry.space_group_name_H-M   'P 1'
#
loop_
_entity.id
_entity.type
_entity.pdbx_description
1 polymer ?
#
loop_
_entity_poly.entity_id
_entity_poly.type
_entity_poly.pdbx_seq_one_letter_code
_entity_poly.pdbx_strand_id
1 'polypeptide(L)'
;MYARFHRMQDEIIRAAMPYPEGRFGGRGIVVCAGGPRLFTCAWVGINMLRRVLGCRLPIQVWYLGREEMDARMVALLGTLDVECVDAYQVRIGPPARKLGGWECKPYAILHSPFQEVILLDADNVPIVEPTFLFETEAYRETGAVFWPDIGRLAPRSTIWAVCRVPYRQEPPFESGQMVIDKARSWKALALTMHLNEHSDFYYLHMNGDKETFHMAWRMLDQPYGMPPHPPRPLRSRLQTGHVVHVLRQHDFHGRPVFQHRIGAKWILRGVNCAVSGFQYHEECMGFLRELANRWDGRIAGDGGSPPLPSDTPATPGRWFRYVRVSSDERRLELLPDHRVGRGAGRCERRWRVIMEGGSPRLEILGDRFVTCRLAWHADGVWRGRWLHFERMPVELTALSPDGDAWIGVGELVLPSPGELRAVGGRAMRDALTVRGPYRGASGHDHHVREFVRHLARRGIRQQLIE
;
A
#
# COMPACT_ATOMS: atom_id res chain seq x y z
N MET A 1 -13.61 24.18 -11.83
CA MET A 1 -12.59 23.58 -10.95
C MET A 1 -11.75 22.52 -11.66
N TYR A 2 -12.33 21.54 -12.35
CA TYR A 2 -11.57 20.39 -12.90
C TYR A 2 -11.24 20.45 -14.41
N ALA A 3 -11.42 21.60 -15.06
CA ALA A 3 -11.32 21.74 -16.52
C ALA A 3 -9.99 21.23 -17.12
N ARG A 4 -8.87 21.37 -16.40
CA ARG A 4 -7.58 20.81 -16.82
C ARG A 4 -7.61 19.29 -16.91
N PHE A 5 -8.11 18.60 -15.88
CA PHE A 5 -8.17 17.14 -15.84
C PHE A 5 -9.20 16.59 -16.83
N HIS A 6 -10.32 17.30 -17.02
CA HIS A 6 -11.29 17.01 -18.06
C HIS A 6 -10.66 17.00 -19.46
N ARG A 7 -9.84 18.03 -19.79
CA ARG A 7 -9.11 18.05 -21.06
C ARG A 7 -8.13 16.88 -21.19
N MET A 8 -7.37 16.58 -20.14
CA MET A 8 -6.43 15.45 -20.13
C MET A 8 -7.13 14.09 -20.32
N GLN A 9 -8.30 13.91 -19.71
CA GLN A 9 -9.15 12.74 -19.91
C GLN A 9 -9.62 12.65 -21.37
N ASP A 10 -10.09 13.76 -21.95
CA ASP A 10 -10.55 13.78 -23.34
C ASP A 10 -9.40 13.52 -24.33
N GLU A 11 -8.22 14.04 -24.03
CA GLU A 11 -6.98 13.79 -24.79
C GLU A 11 -6.61 12.32 -24.77
N ILE A 12 -6.54 11.66 -23.60
CA ILE A 12 -6.21 10.23 -23.56
C ILE A 12 -7.30 9.37 -24.19
N ILE A 13 -8.58 9.71 -24.03
CA ILE A 13 -9.68 8.94 -24.67
C ILE A 13 -9.59 9.03 -26.20
N ARG A 14 -9.25 10.21 -26.74
CA ARG A 14 -9.02 10.39 -28.18
C ARG A 14 -7.73 9.74 -28.65
N ALA A 15 -6.67 9.84 -27.85
CA ALA A 15 -5.32 9.36 -28.18
C ALA A 15 -5.10 7.88 -27.88
N ALA A 16 -6.00 7.21 -27.15
CA ALA A 16 -5.95 5.79 -26.89
C ALA A 16 -5.94 5.04 -28.22
N MET A 17 -4.73 4.75 -28.68
CA MET A 17 -4.45 4.08 -29.94
C MET A 17 -5.20 2.75 -30.01
N PRO A 18 -5.47 2.22 -31.22
CA PRO A 18 -5.98 0.86 -31.34
C PRO A 18 -5.09 -0.12 -30.58
N TYR A 19 -5.71 -1.21 -30.14
CA TYR A 19 -4.99 -2.32 -29.53
C TYR A 19 -3.82 -2.73 -30.45
N PRO A 20 -2.58 -2.88 -29.93
CA PRO A 20 -1.43 -3.20 -30.74
C PRO A 20 -1.47 -4.68 -31.14
N GLU A 21 -2.14 -4.98 -32.26
CA GLU A 21 -2.30 -6.33 -32.79
C GLU A 21 -0.96 -7.07 -32.91
N GLY A 22 -0.96 -8.34 -32.52
CA GLY A 22 0.23 -9.20 -32.54
C GLY A 22 1.27 -8.93 -31.44
N ARG A 23 1.09 -7.91 -30.58
CA ARG A 23 2.02 -7.65 -29.45
C ARG A 23 1.80 -8.59 -28.27
N PHE A 24 0.56 -9.00 -28.03
CA PHE A 24 0.20 -9.82 -26.88
C PHE A 24 -0.48 -11.11 -27.35
N GLY A 25 -0.42 -12.16 -26.53
CA GLY A 25 -1.06 -13.42 -26.85
C GLY A 25 -1.21 -14.33 -25.63
N GLY A 26 -2.16 -15.26 -25.72
CA GLY A 26 -2.41 -16.24 -24.67
C GLY A 26 -2.95 -15.65 -23.36
N ARG A 27 -3.02 -16.53 -22.35
CA ARG A 27 -3.56 -16.27 -21.02
C ARG A 27 -2.46 -16.31 -19.98
N GLY A 28 -2.53 -15.45 -18.97
CA GLY A 28 -1.59 -15.50 -17.86
C GLY A 28 -2.06 -14.78 -16.61
N ILE A 29 -1.34 -14.99 -15.51
CA ILE A 29 -1.59 -14.35 -14.22
C ILE A 29 -0.53 -13.27 -14.01
N VAL A 30 -0.98 -12.09 -13.59
CA VAL A 30 -0.11 -10.97 -13.22
C VAL A 30 -0.30 -10.69 -11.74
N VAL A 31 0.81 -10.67 -11.00
CA VAL A 31 0.85 -10.35 -9.57
C VAL A 31 1.80 -9.18 -9.36
N CYS A 32 1.38 -8.12 -8.66
CA CYS A 32 2.30 -7.06 -8.23
C CYS A 32 2.75 -7.32 -6.79
N ALA A 33 4.03 -7.61 -6.58
CA ALA A 33 4.55 -8.05 -5.29
C ALA A 33 5.96 -7.52 -5.00
N GLY A 34 6.02 -6.25 -4.60
CA GLY A 34 7.25 -5.57 -4.23
C GLY A 34 7.51 -5.54 -2.72
N GLY A 35 8.76 -5.74 -2.32
CA GLY A 35 9.19 -5.64 -0.93
C GLY A 35 8.91 -6.90 -0.11
N PRO A 36 9.50 -7.02 1.10
CA PRO A 36 9.55 -8.31 1.79
C PRO A 36 8.18 -8.90 2.12
N ARG A 37 7.22 -8.03 2.45
CA ARG A 37 5.88 -8.44 2.83
C ARG A 37 5.06 -8.94 1.66
N LEU A 38 4.96 -8.17 0.57
CA LEU A 38 4.15 -8.59 -0.57
C LEU A 38 4.79 -9.80 -1.26
N PHE A 39 6.12 -9.88 -1.29
CA PHE A 39 6.81 -11.10 -1.71
C PHE A 39 6.43 -12.32 -0.87
N THR A 40 6.38 -12.18 0.47
CA THR A 40 5.92 -13.26 1.37
C THR A 40 4.50 -13.71 1.01
N CYS A 41 3.60 -12.76 0.77
CA CYS A 41 2.24 -13.08 0.37
C CYS A 41 2.17 -13.77 -1.00
N ALA A 42 2.87 -13.23 -2.00
CA ALA A 42 2.92 -13.79 -3.34
C ALA A 42 3.49 -15.21 -3.35
N TRP A 43 4.52 -15.48 -2.55
CA TRP A 43 5.06 -16.83 -2.37
C TRP A 43 3.97 -17.82 -1.94
N VAL A 44 3.15 -17.46 -0.96
CA VAL A 44 2.04 -18.31 -0.50
C VAL A 44 0.99 -18.50 -1.60
N GLY A 45 0.51 -17.40 -2.20
CA GLY A 45 -0.51 -17.46 -3.25
C GLY A 45 -0.07 -18.26 -4.48
N ILE A 46 1.18 -18.10 -4.92
CA ILE A 46 1.75 -18.81 -6.07
C ILE A 46 1.96 -20.29 -5.74
N ASN A 47 2.43 -20.64 -4.55
CA ASN A 47 2.53 -22.06 -4.16
C ASN A 47 1.15 -22.72 -4.08
N MET A 48 0.13 -22.01 -3.59
CA MET A 48 -1.25 -22.48 -3.65
C MET A 48 -1.68 -22.76 -5.09
N LEU A 49 -1.46 -21.81 -6.01
CA LEU A 49 -1.75 -21.98 -7.43
C LEU A 49 -1.03 -23.20 -8.03
N ARG A 50 0.29 -23.29 -7.84
CA ARG A 50 1.13 -24.31 -8.48
C ARG A 50 0.99 -25.69 -7.88
N ARG A 51 1.08 -25.80 -6.56
CA ARG A 51 1.28 -27.07 -5.85
C ARG A 51 0.00 -27.67 -5.26
N VAL A 52 -1.00 -26.84 -4.95
CA VAL A 52 -2.28 -27.31 -4.39
C VAL A 52 -3.37 -27.35 -5.47
N LEU A 53 -3.48 -26.28 -6.27
CA LEU A 53 -4.53 -26.13 -7.27
C LEU A 53 -4.14 -26.63 -8.66
N GLY A 54 -2.85 -26.91 -8.90
CA GLY A 54 -2.36 -27.44 -10.17
C GLY A 54 -2.45 -26.46 -11.36
N CYS A 55 -2.53 -25.16 -11.09
CA CYS A 55 -2.61 -24.12 -12.12
C CYS A 55 -1.34 -24.10 -12.99
N ARG A 56 -1.53 -24.13 -14.30
CA ARG A 56 -0.44 -24.14 -15.32
C ARG A 56 -0.34 -22.85 -16.13
N LEU A 57 -1.17 -21.85 -15.84
CA LEU A 57 -1.05 -20.55 -16.52
C LEU A 57 0.34 -19.96 -16.26
N PRO A 58 0.98 -19.31 -17.25
CA PRO A 58 2.19 -18.54 -17.00
C PRO A 58 1.91 -17.43 -15.99
N ILE A 59 2.84 -17.20 -15.07
CA ILE A 59 2.71 -16.20 -14.00
C ILE A 59 3.85 -15.19 -14.16
N GLN A 60 3.51 -13.90 -14.18
CA GLN A 60 4.46 -12.81 -14.00
C GLN A 60 4.29 -12.14 -12.65
N VAL A 61 5.38 -11.96 -11.91
CA VAL A 61 5.46 -11.15 -10.70
C VAL A 61 6.16 -9.84 -11.00
N TRP A 62 5.44 -8.72 -10.89
CA TRP A 62 5.92 -7.37 -11.15
C TRP A 62 6.33 -6.66 -9.86
N TYR A 63 7.45 -5.94 -9.89
CA TYR A 63 8.02 -5.19 -8.76
C TYR A 63 8.74 -3.91 -9.23
N LEU A 64 9.09 -3.01 -8.31
CA LEU A 64 9.67 -1.70 -8.59
C LEU A 64 11.15 -1.62 -8.17
N GLY A 65 12.03 -2.12 -9.04
CA GLY A 65 13.47 -2.02 -8.86
C GLY A 65 14.06 -2.92 -7.78
N ARG A 66 15.39 -2.86 -7.66
CA ARG A 66 16.18 -3.70 -6.75
C ARG A 66 15.92 -3.43 -5.27
N GLU A 67 15.32 -2.29 -4.93
CA GLU A 67 14.91 -1.98 -3.55
C GLU A 67 13.70 -2.83 -3.10
N GLU A 68 12.93 -3.37 -4.04
CA GLU A 68 11.76 -4.21 -3.74
C GLU A 68 12.01 -5.71 -3.91
N MET A 69 12.86 -6.12 -4.85
CA MET A 69 13.26 -7.52 -5.02
C MET A 69 14.72 -7.66 -5.44
N ASP A 70 15.44 -8.60 -4.80
CA ASP A 70 16.80 -8.98 -5.18
C ASP A 70 16.86 -10.28 -5.99
N ALA A 71 18.05 -10.64 -6.47
CA ALA A 71 18.26 -11.85 -7.26
C ALA A 71 17.91 -13.15 -6.50
N ARG A 72 18.00 -13.17 -5.17
CA ARG A 72 17.63 -14.34 -4.36
C ARG A 72 16.12 -14.53 -4.38
N MET A 73 15.36 -13.45 -4.20
CA MET A 73 13.90 -13.45 -4.29
C MET A 73 13.41 -13.89 -5.67
N VAL A 74 14.05 -13.40 -6.75
CA VAL A 74 13.76 -13.83 -8.12
C VAL A 74 14.06 -15.33 -8.30
N ALA A 75 15.20 -15.82 -7.83
CA ALA A 75 15.56 -17.23 -7.92
C ALA A 75 14.58 -18.14 -7.16
N LEU A 76 14.08 -17.70 -6.00
CA LEU A 76 13.07 -18.44 -5.23
C LEU A 76 11.79 -18.62 -6.06
N LEU A 77 11.24 -17.53 -6.62
CA LEU A 77 10.04 -17.62 -7.46
C LEU A 77 10.30 -18.39 -8.77
N GLY A 78 11.52 -18.32 -9.32
CA GLY A 78 11.93 -19.13 -10.47
C GLY A 78 11.76 -20.64 -10.24
N THR A 79 11.84 -21.12 -9.00
CA THR A 79 11.56 -22.54 -8.68
C THR A 79 10.09 -22.95 -8.83
N LEU A 80 9.20 -21.99 -9.12
CA LEU A 80 7.76 -22.18 -9.30
C LEU A 80 7.30 -21.87 -10.74
N ASP A 81 8.23 -21.76 -11.69
CA ASP A 81 7.96 -21.38 -13.08
C ASP A 81 7.21 -20.03 -13.14
N VAL A 82 7.83 -19.02 -12.52
CA VAL A 82 7.37 -17.64 -12.44
C VAL A 82 8.43 -16.73 -13.03
N GLU A 83 8.02 -15.86 -13.94
CA GLU A 83 8.86 -14.80 -14.46
C GLU A 83 8.72 -13.55 -13.55
N CYS A 84 9.84 -13.02 -13.08
CA CYS A 84 9.85 -11.78 -12.29
C CYS A 84 10.23 -10.58 -13.16
N VAL A 85 9.41 -9.54 -13.18
CA VAL A 85 9.55 -8.38 -14.06
C VAL A 85 9.78 -7.10 -13.26
N ASP A 86 10.92 -6.44 -13.48
CA ASP A 86 11.20 -5.11 -12.93
C ASP A 86 10.46 -4.05 -13.76
N ALA A 87 9.38 -3.51 -13.20
CA ALA A 87 8.54 -2.52 -13.85
C ALA A 87 9.31 -1.21 -14.15
N TYR A 88 10.36 -0.88 -13.39
CA TYR A 88 11.19 0.29 -13.69
C TYR A 88 12.06 0.10 -14.92
N GLN A 89 12.49 -1.14 -15.22
CA GLN A 89 13.18 -1.43 -16.48
C GLN A 89 12.21 -1.35 -17.65
N VAL A 90 11.01 -1.91 -17.51
CA VAL A 90 9.97 -1.81 -18.56
C VAL A 90 9.63 -0.34 -18.84
N ARG A 91 9.57 0.51 -17.81
CA ARG A 91 9.27 1.95 -17.93
C ARG A 91 10.27 2.75 -18.76
N ILE A 92 11.45 2.22 -19.06
CA ILE A 92 12.40 2.87 -19.98
C ILE A 92 11.82 2.98 -21.39
N GLY A 93 11.05 1.96 -21.83
CA GLY A 93 10.40 1.94 -23.14
C GLY A 93 9.08 2.69 -23.13
N PRO A 94 7.97 2.07 -22.67
CA PRO A 94 6.71 2.77 -22.38
C PRO A 94 6.80 3.59 -21.08
N PRO A 95 6.95 4.93 -21.16
CA PRO A 95 7.07 5.76 -19.97
C PRO A 95 5.76 5.80 -19.20
N ALA A 96 5.87 5.91 -17.88
CA ALA A 96 4.75 6.22 -16.99
C ALA A 96 5.12 7.38 -16.09
N ARG A 97 4.28 8.43 -16.05
CA ARG A 97 4.56 9.66 -15.27
C ARG A 97 4.86 9.36 -13.79
N LYS A 98 4.05 8.49 -13.19
CA LYS A 98 4.21 8.02 -11.82
C LYS A 98 3.96 6.53 -11.78
N LEU A 99 4.82 5.81 -11.08
CA LEU A 99 4.75 4.36 -10.93
C LEU A 99 5.17 3.97 -9.51
N GLY A 100 4.17 3.69 -8.69
CA GLY A 100 4.26 3.18 -7.32
C GLY A 100 3.46 1.88 -7.19
N GLY A 101 3.28 1.39 -5.95
CA GLY A 101 2.71 0.06 -5.72
C GLY A 101 1.31 -0.15 -6.33
N TRP A 102 0.39 0.79 -6.16
CA TRP A 102 -0.96 0.69 -6.73
C TRP A 102 -0.97 1.01 -8.22
N GLU A 103 -0.20 2.02 -8.65
CA GLU A 103 -0.06 2.36 -10.06
C GLU A 103 0.56 1.23 -10.90
N CYS A 104 1.33 0.33 -10.26
CA CYS A 104 1.97 -0.81 -10.91
C CYS A 104 0.96 -1.83 -11.46
N LYS A 105 -0.24 -1.95 -10.87
CA LYS A 105 -1.25 -2.93 -11.30
C LYS A 105 -1.71 -2.72 -12.76
N PRO A 106 -2.28 -1.57 -13.15
CA PRO A 106 -2.65 -1.34 -14.55
C PRO A 106 -1.45 -1.33 -15.48
N TYR A 107 -0.28 -0.86 -15.01
CA TYR A 107 0.96 -0.88 -15.78
C TYR A 107 1.39 -2.31 -16.14
N ALA A 108 1.38 -3.21 -15.16
CA ALA A 108 1.71 -4.62 -15.34
C ALA A 108 0.70 -5.34 -16.25
N ILE A 109 -0.60 -5.02 -16.15
CA ILE A 109 -1.60 -5.54 -17.09
C ILE A 109 -1.25 -5.10 -18.52
N LEU A 110 -1.07 -3.79 -18.75
CA LEU A 110 -0.81 -3.22 -20.07
C LEU A 110 0.48 -3.76 -20.73
N HIS A 111 1.49 -4.10 -19.92
CA HIS A 111 2.82 -4.44 -20.43
C HIS A 111 3.27 -5.89 -20.24
N SER A 112 2.47 -6.72 -19.56
CA SER A 112 2.61 -8.18 -19.62
C SER A 112 2.38 -8.72 -21.04
N PRO A 113 2.95 -9.88 -21.41
CA PRO A 113 2.83 -10.43 -22.77
C PRO A 113 1.45 -11.07 -23.05
N PHE A 114 0.66 -11.33 -22.01
CA PHE A 114 -0.63 -12.02 -22.14
C PHE A 114 -1.67 -11.13 -22.81
N GLN A 115 -2.55 -11.64 -23.67
CA GLN A 115 -3.71 -10.87 -24.12
C GLN A 115 -4.80 -10.89 -23.05
N GLU A 116 -5.05 -12.07 -22.48
CA GLU A 116 -6.05 -12.33 -21.45
C GLU A 116 -5.35 -12.48 -20.09
N VAL A 117 -5.64 -11.58 -19.15
CA VAL A 117 -4.92 -11.44 -17.88
C VAL A 117 -5.85 -11.72 -16.71
N ILE A 118 -5.44 -12.58 -15.79
CA ILE A 118 -5.93 -12.56 -14.40
C ILE A 118 -4.95 -11.70 -13.60
N LEU A 119 -5.34 -10.50 -13.17
CA LEU A 119 -4.59 -9.80 -12.14
C LEU A 119 -4.98 -10.41 -10.79
N LEU A 120 -4.00 -10.68 -9.94
CA LEU A 120 -4.21 -11.18 -8.58
C LEU A 120 -3.29 -10.45 -7.61
N ASP A 121 -3.86 -9.86 -6.56
CA ASP A 121 -3.07 -9.25 -5.49
C ASP A 121 -2.23 -10.28 -4.76
N ALA A 122 -1.04 -9.87 -4.33
CA ALA A 122 -0.08 -10.75 -3.67
C ALA A 122 -0.66 -11.45 -2.44
N ASP A 123 -1.57 -10.80 -1.70
CA ASP A 123 -2.24 -11.32 -0.51
C ASP A 123 -3.63 -11.90 -0.78
N ASN A 124 -3.96 -12.16 -2.03
CA ASN A 124 -5.16 -12.87 -2.41
C ASN A 124 -4.86 -14.35 -2.66
N VAL A 125 -5.42 -15.22 -1.81
CA VAL A 125 -5.20 -16.67 -1.94
C VAL A 125 -6.37 -17.29 -2.70
N PRO A 126 -6.14 -17.95 -3.85
CA PRO A 126 -7.19 -18.66 -4.56
C PRO A 126 -7.65 -19.92 -3.81
N ILE A 127 -8.93 -20.24 -3.93
CA ILE A 127 -9.56 -21.43 -3.34
C ILE A 127 -9.73 -22.56 -4.37
N VAL A 128 -9.86 -22.18 -5.64
CA VAL A 128 -10.00 -23.07 -6.78
C VAL A 128 -9.04 -22.64 -7.90
N GLU A 129 -8.70 -23.55 -8.79
CA GLU A 129 -7.89 -23.24 -9.97
C GLU A 129 -8.63 -22.20 -10.83
N PRO A 130 -8.04 -21.03 -11.14
CA PRO A 130 -8.80 -19.88 -11.64
C PRO A 130 -8.96 -19.84 -13.18
N THR A 131 -8.42 -20.80 -13.94
CA THR A 131 -8.46 -20.78 -15.41
C THR A 131 -9.88 -20.78 -15.96
N PHE A 132 -10.83 -21.41 -15.25
CA PHE A 132 -12.25 -21.42 -15.66
C PHE A 132 -12.87 -20.02 -15.78
N LEU A 133 -12.28 -18.98 -15.17
CA LEU A 133 -12.81 -17.62 -15.22
C LEU A 133 -12.83 -17.06 -16.65
N PHE A 134 -11.86 -17.46 -17.49
CA PHE A 134 -11.83 -17.12 -18.92
C PHE A 134 -12.97 -17.78 -19.71
N GLU A 135 -13.64 -18.77 -19.14
CA GLU A 135 -14.74 -19.51 -19.77
C GLU A 135 -16.12 -19.12 -19.22
N THR A 136 -16.17 -18.19 -18.27
CA THR A 136 -17.45 -17.67 -17.76
C THR A 136 -18.21 -16.92 -18.85
N GLU A 137 -19.53 -17.06 -18.88
CA GLU A 137 -20.41 -16.37 -19.84
C GLU A 137 -20.16 -14.85 -19.83
N ALA A 138 -20.15 -14.25 -18.64
CA ALA A 138 -19.91 -12.83 -18.48
C ALA A 138 -18.53 -12.39 -19.03
N TYR A 139 -17.49 -13.20 -18.89
CA TYR A 139 -16.18 -12.90 -19.49
C TYR A 139 -16.24 -13.01 -21.03
N ARG A 140 -16.81 -14.08 -21.57
CA ARG A 140 -16.97 -14.24 -23.02
C ARG A 140 -17.78 -13.10 -23.64
N GLU A 141 -18.81 -12.63 -22.94
CA GLU A 141 -19.66 -11.52 -23.41
C GLU A 141 -18.99 -10.15 -23.33
N THR A 142 -18.20 -9.88 -22.29
CA THR A 142 -17.73 -8.50 -22.01
C THR A 142 -16.22 -8.31 -22.13
N GLY A 143 -15.44 -9.38 -21.99
CA GLY A 143 -13.99 -9.36 -21.98
C GLY A 143 -13.40 -8.84 -20.66
N ALA A 144 -14.23 -8.56 -19.65
CA ALA A 144 -13.75 -8.06 -18.37
C ALA A 144 -14.64 -8.56 -17.23
N VAL A 145 -14.06 -9.16 -16.19
CA VAL A 145 -14.77 -9.55 -14.96
C VAL A 145 -14.11 -8.88 -13.76
N PHE A 146 -14.94 -8.22 -12.95
CA PHE A 146 -14.56 -7.59 -11.69
C PHE A 146 -15.38 -8.20 -10.54
N TRP A 147 -14.89 -8.01 -9.31
CA TRP A 147 -15.60 -8.45 -8.11
C TRP A 147 -16.14 -7.26 -7.31
N PRO A 148 -17.24 -7.43 -6.58
CA PRO A 148 -17.75 -6.39 -5.69
C PRO A 148 -16.84 -6.19 -4.46
N ASP A 149 -16.60 -4.93 -4.09
CA ASP A 149 -15.98 -4.54 -2.81
C ASP A 149 -17.05 -4.14 -1.76
N ILE A 150 -16.66 -4.06 -0.49
CA ILE A 150 -17.50 -3.64 0.64
C ILE A 150 -17.65 -2.11 0.76
N GLY A 151 -16.71 -1.32 0.24
CA GLY A 151 -16.65 0.14 0.44
C GLY A 151 -17.25 0.93 -0.72
N ARG A 152 -18.48 1.45 -0.57
CA ARG A 152 -19.16 2.22 -1.62
C ARG A 152 -18.65 3.65 -1.73
N LEU A 153 -18.53 4.14 -2.96
CA LEU A 153 -18.35 5.56 -3.24
C LEU A 153 -19.59 6.35 -2.80
N ALA A 154 -19.39 7.31 -1.90
CA ALA A 154 -20.48 8.14 -1.41
C ALA A 154 -21.06 9.03 -2.55
N PRO A 155 -22.37 9.36 -2.53
CA PRO A 155 -22.96 10.28 -3.50
C PRO A 155 -22.28 11.64 -3.56
N ARG A 156 -21.74 12.08 -2.42
CA ARG A 156 -21.02 13.36 -2.27
C ARG A 156 -19.54 13.28 -2.64
N SER A 157 -19.05 12.13 -3.09
CA SER A 157 -17.65 12.01 -3.52
C SER A 157 -17.40 12.96 -4.69
N THR A 158 -16.30 13.70 -4.63
CA THR A 158 -15.90 14.63 -5.69
C THR A 158 -15.49 13.88 -6.97
N ILE A 159 -15.21 12.58 -6.88
CA ILE A 159 -14.78 11.79 -8.03
C ILE A 159 -15.81 11.76 -9.17
N TRP A 160 -17.10 11.76 -8.84
CA TRP A 160 -18.19 11.77 -9.83
C TRP A 160 -18.08 12.99 -10.75
N ALA A 161 -17.86 14.17 -10.17
CA ALA A 161 -17.66 15.41 -10.94
C ALA A 161 -16.30 15.45 -11.65
N VAL A 162 -15.24 14.92 -11.03
CA VAL A 162 -13.90 14.85 -11.61
C VAL A 162 -13.87 13.96 -12.85
N CYS A 163 -14.56 12.82 -12.84
CA CYS A 163 -14.62 11.87 -13.96
C CYS A 163 -15.81 12.11 -14.90
N ARG A 164 -16.71 13.05 -14.57
CA ARG A 164 -17.97 13.33 -15.31
C ARG A 164 -18.86 12.08 -15.43
N VAL A 165 -18.89 11.29 -14.35
CA VAL A 165 -19.74 10.11 -14.21
C VAL A 165 -20.86 10.49 -13.23
N PRO A 166 -22.14 10.42 -13.63
CA PRO A 166 -23.25 10.60 -12.69
C PRO A 166 -23.15 9.60 -11.54
N TYR A 167 -23.60 9.97 -10.33
CA TYR A 167 -23.64 9.02 -9.22
C TYR A 167 -24.47 7.79 -9.58
N ARG A 168 -23.98 6.60 -9.19
CA ARG A 168 -24.64 5.32 -9.41
C ARG A 168 -24.67 4.53 -8.12
N GLN A 169 -25.83 3.95 -7.80
CA GLN A 169 -25.99 3.08 -6.63
C GLN A 169 -25.64 1.63 -6.99
N GLU A 170 -24.36 1.36 -7.20
CA GLU A 170 -23.87 0.06 -7.63
C GLU A 170 -22.77 -0.47 -6.70
N PRO A 171 -22.44 -1.77 -6.78
CA PRO A 171 -21.28 -2.30 -6.09
C PRO A 171 -19.99 -1.67 -6.64
N PRO A 172 -19.08 -1.23 -5.76
CA PRO A 172 -17.74 -0.77 -6.14
C PRO A 172 -16.89 -1.95 -6.65
N PHE A 173 -15.84 -1.65 -7.40
CA PHE A 173 -14.89 -2.66 -7.84
C PHE A 173 -13.91 -3.01 -6.73
N GLU A 174 -13.60 -4.28 -6.60
CA GLU A 174 -12.43 -4.76 -5.86
C GLU A 174 -11.31 -5.09 -6.84
N SER A 175 -10.14 -4.45 -6.68
CA SER A 175 -8.99 -4.64 -7.58
C SER A 175 -7.97 -5.68 -7.09
N GLY A 176 -8.28 -6.40 -6.01
CA GLY A 176 -7.51 -7.56 -5.56
C GLY A 176 -7.55 -8.75 -6.51
N GLN A 177 -8.52 -8.79 -7.43
CA GLN A 177 -8.54 -9.71 -8.55
C GLN A 177 -9.47 -9.22 -9.66
N MET A 178 -9.07 -9.45 -10.91
CA MET A 178 -9.85 -9.10 -12.11
C MET A 178 -9.41 -9.99 -13.26
N VAL A 179 -10.30 -10.20 -14.22
CA VAL A 179 -10.01 -10.95 -15.45
C VAL A 179 -10.26 -10.04 -16.63
N ILE A 180 -9.25 -9.78 -17.47
CA ILE A 180 -9.32 -8.75 -18.50
C ILE A 180 -8.71 -9.25 -19.81
N ASP A 181 -9.49 -9.16 -20.89
CA ASP A 181 -9.00 -9.21 -22.27
C ASP A 181 -8.54 -7.81 -22.70
N LYS A 182 -7.23 -7.66 -22.93
CA LYS A 182 -6.65 -6.39 -23.37
C LYS A 182 -7.14 -5.95 -24.74
N ALA A 183 -7.42 -6.86 -25.67
CA ALA A 183 -7.91 -6.50 -27.00
C ALA A 183 -9.26 -5.80 -26.91
N ARG A 184 -10.12 -6.29 -26.01
CA ARG A 184 -11.49 -5.81 -25.84
C ARG A 184 -11.63 -4.64 -24.86
N SER A 185 -10.65 -4.46 -23.98
CA SER A 185 -10.68 -3.44 -22.91
C SER A 185 -9.59 -2.38 -23.04
N TRP A 186 -8.90 -2.30 -24.20
CA TRP A 186 -7.68 -1.50 -24.36
C TRP A 186 -7.85 -0.03 -23.99
N LYS A 187 -8.92 0.62 -24.49
CA LYS A 187 -9.20 2.04 -24.21
C LYS A 187 -9.48 2.29 -22.72
N ALA A 188 -10.22 1.39 -22.07
CA ALA A 188 -10.53 1.48 -20.66
C ALA A 188 -9.28 1.25 -19.79
N LEU A 189 -8.40 0.34 -20.18
CA LEU A 189 -7.10 0.16 -19.52
C LEU A 189 -6.17 1.37 -19.72
N ALA A 190 -6.11 1.95 -20.92
CA ALA A 190 -5.31 3.14 -21.19
C ALA A 190 -5.77 4.34 -20.34
N LEU A 191 -7.10 4.55 -20.25
CA LEU A 191 -7.67 5.56 -19.36
C LEU A 191 -7.38 5.24 -17.89
N THR A 192 -7.53 3.98 -17.46
CA THR A 192 -7.17 3.54 -16.10
C THR A 192 -5.72 3.89 -15.78
N MET A 193 -4.79 3.57 -16.67
CA MET A 193 -3.38 3.89 -16.48
C MET A 193 -3.16 5.39 -16.37
N HIS A 194 -3.77 6.20 -17.24
CA HIS A 194 -3.70 7.65 -17.16
C HIS A 194 -4.16 8.20 -15.81
N LEU A 195 -5.25 7.67 -15.23
CA LEU A 195 -5.70 8.07 -13.90
C LEU A 195 -4.65 7.74 -12.82
N ASN A 196 -3.99 6.58 -12.92
CA ASN A 196 -2.94 6.16 -11.98
C ASN A 196 -1.63 6.95 -12.15
N GLU A 197 -1.25 7.28 -13.38
CA GLU A 197 -0.11 8.17 -13.67
C GLU A 197 -0.27 9.56 -13.03
N HIS A 198 -1.51 9.95 -12.77
CA HIS A 198 -1.92 11.21 -12.13
C HIS A 198 -2.47 10.98 -10.72
N SER A 199 -2.01 9.93 -10.03
CA SER A 199 -2.48 9.56 -8.68
C SER A 199 -2.23 10.63 -7.62
N ASP A 200 -1.28 11.55 -7.82
CA ASP A 200 -1.08 12.74 -6.99
C ASP A 200 -2.28 13.71 -7.00
N PHE A 201 -3.15 13.61 -8.00
CA PHE A 201 -4.44 14.28 -8.02
C PHE A 201 -5.59 13.30 -7.73
N TYR A 202 -5.72 12.22 -8.51
CA TYR A 202 -6.93 11.37 -8.45
C TYR A 202 -7.11 10.69 -7.09
N TYR A 203 -6.03 10.24 -6.44
CA TYR A 203 -6.15 9.60 -5.12
C TYR A 203 -6.47 10.58 -3.98
N LEU A 204 -6.50 11.89 -4.24
CA LEU A 204 -7.10 12.85 -3.31
C LEU A 204 -8.64 12.79 -3.31
N HIS A 205 -9.22 12.20 -4.36
CA HIS A 205 -10.66 12.12 -4.60
C HIS A 205 -11.21 10.69 -4.52
N MET A 206 -10.35 9.66 -4.44
CA MET A 206 -10.72 8.24 -4.45
C MET A 206 -9.75 7.39 -3.61
N ASN A 207 -10.03 6.10 -3.44
CA ASN A 207 -9.24 5.18 -2.61
C ASN A 207 -8.34 4.25 -3.45
N GLY A 208 -7.46 4.84 -4.25
CA GLY A 208 -6.42 4.10 -4.97
C GLY A 208 -6.84 3.57 -6.33
N ASP A 209 -6.17 2.52 -6.79
CA ASP A 209 -6.32 1.96 -8.13
C ASP A 209 -7.71 1.36 -8.37
N LYS A 210 -8.36 0.78 -7.37
CA LYS A 210 -9.67 0.13 -7.57
C LYS A 210 -10.72 1.09 -8.15
N GLU A 211 -10.77 2.33 -7.67
CA GLU A 211 -11.69 3.33 -8.22
C GLU A 211 -11.23 3.85 -9.58
N THR A 212 -9.94 3.80 -9.92
CA THR A 212 -9.50 4.18 -11.28
C THR A 212 -10.03 3.21 -12.34
N PHE A 213 -10.00 1.89 -12.09
CA PHE A 213 -10.62 0.89 -12.97
C PHE A 213 -12.11 1.16 -13.08
N HIS A 214 -12.78 1.32 -11.94
CA HIS A 214 -14.23 1.55 -11.90
C HIS A 214 -14.63 2.81 -12.69
N MET A 215 -13.94 3.93 -12.47
CA MET A 215 -14.24 5.18 -13.16
C MET A 215 -13.91 5.10 -14.65
N ALA A 216 -12.79 4.50 -15.05
CA ALA A 216 -12.44 4.38 -16.46
C ALA A 216 -13.49 3.56 -17.25
N TRP A 217 -13.97 2.45 -16.69
CA TRP A 217 -15.04 1.66 -17.28
C TRP A 217 -16.34 2.47 -17.42
N ARG A 218 -16.70 3.24 -16.38
CA ARG A 218 -17.90 4.07 -16.40
C ARG A 218 -17.81 5.28 -17.31
N MET A 219 -16.64 5.90 -17.44
CA MET A 219 -16.43 7.03 -18.34
C MET A 219 -16.58 6.64 -19.81
N LEU A 220 -16.29 5.38 -20.15
CA LEU A 220 -16.31 4.87 -21.52
C LEU A 220 -17.53 4.00 -21.83
N ASP A 221 -18.43 3.83 -20.86
CA ASP A 221 -19.54 2.87 -20.93
C ASP A 221 -19.09 1.45 -21.35
N GLN A 222 -17.90 1.06 -20.88
CA GLN A 222 -17.30 -0.23 -21.21
C GLN A 222 -18.07 -1.35 -20.50
N PRO A 223 -18.53 -2.40 -21.20
CA PRO A 223 -19.20 -3.53 -20.58
C PRO A 223 -18.24 -4.33 -19.69
N TYR A 224 -18.79 -4.93 -18.63
CA TYR A 224 -18.07 -5.83 -17.73
C TYR A 224 -19.03 -6.79 -17.02
N GLY A 225 -18.53 -7.96 -16.68
CA GLY A 225 -19.18 -8.93 -15.80
C GLY A 225 -18.85 -8.66 -14.33
N MET A 226 -19.81 -8.88 -13.44
CA MET A 226 -19.57 -8.88 -12.00
C MET A 226 -20.47 -9.90 -11.32
N PRO A 227 -19.92 -10.81 -10.50
CA PRO A 227 -20.74 -11.73 -9.71
C PRO A 227 -21.73 -10.96 -8.82
N PRO A 228 -23.00 -11.38 -8.75
CA PRO A 228 -24.02 -10.68 -7.96
C PRO A 228 -23.87 -10.92 -6.43
N HIS A 229 -22.88 -11.70 -6.04
CA HIS A 229 -22.66 -12.13 -4.65
C HIS A 229 -21.64 -11.22 -3.97
N PRO A 230 -22.03 -10.48 -2.91
CA PRO A 230 -21.09 -9.59 -2.21
C PRO A 230 -19.97 -10.40 -1.53
N PRO A 231 -18.81 -9.77 -1.27
CA PRO A 231 -17.76 -10.40 -0.49
C PRO A 231 -18.24 -10.64 0.94
N ARG A 232 -17.89 -11.79 1.52
CA ARG A 232 -18.16 -12.13 2.92
C ARG A 232 -16.92 -11.81 3.77
N PRO A 233 -16.99 -10.83 4.70
CA PRO A 233 -15.87 -10.55 5.60
C PRO A 233 -15.73 -11.67 6.64
N LEU A 234 -14.58 -12.34 6.63
CA LEU A 234 -14.13 -13.21 7.71
C LEU A 234 -13.32 -12.36 8.69
N ARG A 235 -13.63 -12.46 9.97
CA ARG A 235 -13.04 -11.60 11.02
C ARG A 235 -12.27 -12.45 12.01
N SER A 236 -11.11 -11.96 12.43
CA SER A 236 -10.36 -12.51 13.56
C SER A 236 -9.93 -11.39 14.49
N ARG A 237 -10.08 -11.58 15.80
CA ARG A 237 -9.64 -10.62 16.80
C ARG A 237 -8.24 -11.02 17.26
N LEU A 238 -7.30 -10.11 17.12
CA LEU A 238 -5.94 -10.26 17.59
C LEU A 238 -5.88 -10.07 19.12
N GLN A 239 -4.81 -10.58 19.73
CA GLN A 239 -4.55 -10.38 21.18
C GLN A 239 -4.51 -8.89 21.56
N THR A 240 -4.11 -8.03 20.62
CA THR A 240 -4.07 -6.57 20.75
C THR A 240 -5.46 -5.92 20.80
N GLY A 241 -6.53 -6.70 20.64
CA GLY A 241 -7.91 -6.22 20.52
C GLY A 241 -8.30 -5.76 19.11
N HIS A 242 -7.35 -5.61 18.19
CA HIS A 242 -7.62 -5.24 16.80
C HIS A 242 -8.33 -6.37 16.04
N VAL A 243 -9.23 -6.01 15.12
CA VAL A 243 -9.94 -6.98 14.27
C VAL A 243 -9.38 -6.91 12.87
N VAL A 244 -8.91 -8.06 12.37
CA VAL A 244 -8.44 -8.20 11.00
C VAL A 244 -9.53 -8.81 10.11
N HIS A 245 -9.39 -8.55 8.81
CA HIS A 245 -10.38 -8.93 7.80
C HIS A 245 -9.72 -9.72 6.67
N VAL A 246 -10.43 -10.77 6.26
CA VAL A 246 -10.23 -11.46 4.98
C VAL A 246 -11.55 -11.37 4.22
N LEU A 247 -11.52 -10.95 2.96
CA LEU A 247 -12.70 -10.94 2.11
C LEU A 247 -12.79 -12.28 1.37
N ARG A 248 -13.81 -13.09 1.69
CA ARG A 248 -14.16 -14.25 0.86
C ARG A 248 -15.01 -13.77 -0.30
N GLN A 249 -14.54 -14.03 -1.52
CA GLN A 249 -15.19 -13.61 -2.76
C GLN A 249 -15.64 -14.83 -3.57
N HIS A 250 -16.72 -14.66 -4.33
CA HIS A 250 -17.46 -15.75 -4.94
C HIS A 250 -17.51 -15.61 -6.47
N ASP A 251 -17.75 -16.70 -7.20
CA ASP A 251 -18.08 -16.67 -8.62
C ASP A 251 -19.55 -16.27 -8.86
N PHE A 252 -19.98 -16.27 -10.13
CA PHE A 252 -21.36 -15.97 -10.54
C PHE A 252 -22.40 -16.93 -9.95
N HIS A 253 -22.00 -18.14 -9.53
CA HIS A 253 -22.87 -19.13 -8.90
C HIS A 253 -22.82 -19.08 -7.36
N GLY A 254 -22.10 -18.13 -6.77
CA GLY A 254 -21.99 -17.97 -5.33
C GLY A 254 -21.00 -18.94 -4.66
N ARG A 255 -20.17 -19.64 -5.44
CA ARG A 255 -19.13 -20.55 -4.93
C ARG A 255 -17.89 -19.74 -4.55
N PRO A 256 -17.25 -19.98 -3.39
CA PRO A 256 -16.02 -19.28 -3.01
C PRO A 256 -14.89 -19.54 -4.01
N VAL A 257 -14.22 -18.47 -4.46
CA VAL A 257 -13.08 -18.54 -5.39
C VAL A 257 -11.82 -17.92 -4.80
N PHE A 258 -11.96 -16.85 -4.04
CA PHE A 258 -10.83 -16.07 -3.52
C PHE A 258 -11.01 -15.74 -2.04
N GLN A 259 -9.89 -15.58 -1.34
CA GLN A 259 -9.83 -15.14 0.05
C GLN A 259 -8.74 -14.05 0.19
N HIS A 260 -9.15 -12.81 -0.04
CA HIS A 260 -8.27 -11.64 -0.07
C HIS A 260 -7.94 -11.15 1.35
N ARG A 261 -6.68 -11.25 1.77
CA ARG A 261 -6.22 -10.98 3.14
C ARG A 261 -5.94 -9.50 3.43
N ILE A 262 -6.88 -8.62 3.06
CA ILE A 262 -6.76 -7.14 3.15
C ILE A 262 -6.23 -6.58 4.49
N GLY A 263 -6.57 -7.23 5.62
CA GLY A 263 -6.12 -6.83 6.96
C GLY A 263 -5.31 -7.90 7.70
N ALA A 264 -5.04 -9.04 7.04
CA ALA A 264 -4.44 -10.23 7.64
C ALA A 264 -3.28 -10.77 6.80
N LYS A 265 -2.58 -9.92 6.04
CA LYS A 265 -1.48 -10.32 5.15
C LYS A 265 -0.43 -11.15 5.89
N TRP A 266 0.19 -12.07 5.16
CA TRP A 266 1.10 -13.04 5.73
C TRP A 266 2.38 -12.40 6.27
N ILE A 267 2.82 -12.89 7.42
CA ILE A 267 4.04 -12.48 8.11
C ILE A 267 5.03 -13.64 8.01
N LEU A 268 6.24 -13.39 7.48
CA LEU A 268 7.24 -14.45 7.27
C LEU A 268 7.69 -15.11 8.57
N ARG A 269 8.12 -14.27 9.53
CA ARG A 269 8.58 -14.69 10.86
C ARG A 269 7.76 -13.92 11.89
N GLY A 270 6.76 -14.58 12.45
CA GLY A 270 5.85 -13.95 13.41
C GLY A 270 4.54 -14.72 13.55
N VAL A 271 3.62 -14.15 14.31
CA VAL A 271 2.31 -14.77 14.56
C VAL A 271 1.35 -14.41 13.44
N ASN A 272 0.98 -15.41 12.66
CA ASN A 272 -0.10 -15.30 11.69
C ASN A 272 -1.40 -15.74 12.36
N CYS A 273 -2.38 -14.83 12.43
CA CYS A 273 -3.66 -15.16 13.04
C CYS A 273 -4.41 -16.23 12.22
N ALA A 274 -4.99 -17.20 12.92
CA ALA A 274 -6.02 -18.05 12.34
C ALA A 274 -7.30 -17.21 12.13
N VAL A 275 -7.90 -17.34 10.96
CA VAL A 275 -9.14 -16.65 10.61
C VAL A 275 -10.21 -17.71 10.41
N SER A 276 -11.24 -17.69 11.25
CA SER A 276 -12.31 -18.69 11.19
C SER A 276 -12.96 -18.71 9.79
N GLY A 277 -13.06 -19.90 9.23
CA GLY A 277 -13.55 -20.16 7.88
C GLY A 277 -12.48 -20.07 6.78
N PHE A 278 -11.32 -19.44 6.98
CA PHE A 278 -10.27 -19.40 5.96
C PHE A 278 -9.90 -20.81 5.50
N GLN A 279 -9.85 -21.03 4.18
CA GLN A 279 -9.56 -22.34 3.61
C GLN A 279 -8.06 -22.48 3.34
N TYR A 280 -7.55 -23.70 3.38
CA TYR A 280 -6.14 -24.02 3.16
C TYR A 280 -5.15 -23.34 4.12
N HIS A 281 -5.56 -23.16 5.38
CA HIS A 281 -4.71 -22.48 6.37
C HIS A 281 -3.38 -23.22 6.57
N GLU A 282 -3.43 -24.54 6.76
CA GLU A 282 -2.25 -25.36 7.06
C GLU A 282 -1.27 -25.42 5.89
N GLU A 283 -1.77 -25.53 4.66
CA GLU A 283 -0.97 -25.49 3.43
C GLU A 283 -0.27 -24.14 3.29
N CYS A 284 -1.01 -23.04 3.48
CA CYS A 284 -0.43 -21.70 3.47
C CYS A 284 0.66 -21.52 4.53
N MET A 285 0.43 -22.00 5.76
CA MET A 285 1.41 -21.98 6.84
C MET A 285 2.61 -22.88 6.55
N GLY A 286 2.41 -24.00 5.83
CA GLY A 286 3.48 -24.85 5.30
C GLY A 286 4.40 -24.09 4.36
N PHE A 287 3.85 -23.38 3.37
CA PHE A 287 4.63 -22.58 2.42
C PHE A 287 5.36 -21.40 3.08
N LEU A 288 4.77 -20.80 4.12
CA LEU A 288 5.46 -19.76 4.91
C LEU A 288 6.67 -20.33 5.65
N ARG A 289 6.52 -21.51 6.28
CA ARG A 289 7.65 -22.19 6.93
C ARG A 289 8.74 -22.55 5.94
N GLU A 290 8.38 -23.05 4.75
CA GLU A 290 9.35 -23.30 3.67
C GLU A 290 10.11 -22.02 3.29
N LEU A 291 9.40 -20.91 3.08
CA LEU A 291 10.05 -19.64 2.74
C LEU A 291 10.97 -19.16 3.87
N ALA A 292 10.52 -19.25 5.12
CA ALA A 292 11.31 -18.88 6.28
C ALA A 292 12.55 -19.77 6.48
N ASN A 293 12.60 -20.96 5.90
CA ASN A 293 13.81 -21.77 5.89
C ASN A 293 14.79 -21.39 4.76
N ARG A 294 14.28 -20.79 3.68
CA ARG A 294 15.04 -20.46 2.47
C ARG A 294 15.44 -18.99 2.36
N TRP A 295 14.78 -18.11 3.11
CA TRP A 295 14.97 -16.67 3.02
C TRP A 295 14.85 -15.99 4.38
N ASP A 296 15.75 -15.02 4.63
CA ASP A 296 15.88 -14.29 5.88
C ASP A 296 14.84 -13.17 6.06
N GLY A 297 14.10 -12.83 5.01
CA GLY A 297 13.13 -11.73 5.00
C GLY A 297 13.73 -10.38 4.58
N ARG A 298 14.98 -10.36 4.10
CA ARG A 298 15.72 -9.13 3.77
C ARG A 298 16.09 -9.07 2.28
N ILE A 299 16.26 -7.85 1.78
CA ILE A 299 16.67 -7.55 0.41
C ILE A 299 18.14 -7.15 0.43
N ALA A 300 18.95 -7.72 -0.47
CA ALA A 300 20.35 -7.39 -0.59
C ALA A 300 20.54 -5.89 -0.94
N GLY A 301 21.38 -5.18 -0.18
CA GLY A 301 21.60 -3.75 -0.37
C GLY A 301 20.67 -2.85 0.44
N ASP A 302 19.88 -3.40 1.36
CA ASP A 302 19.15 -2.63 2.39
C ASP A 302 20.05 -1.77 3.28
N GLY A 303 21.37 -1.90 3.13
CA GLY A 303 22.33 -1.19 3.94
C GLY A 303 21.99 -1.48 5.38
N GLY A 304 22.25 -2.71 5.84
CA GLY A 304 22.66 -2.85 7.23
C GLY A 304 23.60 -1.69 7.49
N SER A 305 23.15 -0.72 8.30
CA SER A 305 23.90 0.51 8.50
C SER A 305 25.32 0.07 8.81
N PRO A 306 26.36 0.70 8.21
CA PRO A 306 27.74 0.36 8.56
C PRO A 306 27.76 0.31 10.09
N PRO A 307 28.35 -0.75 10.70
CA PRO A 307 28.38 -0.84 12.15
C PRO A 307 28.82 0.52 12.66
N LEU A 308 27.95 1.19 13.44
CA LEU A 308 28.39 2.35 14.19
C LEU A 308 29.61 1.87 14.97
N PRO A 309 30.67 2.69 15.09
CA PRO A 309 31.83 2.34 15.90
C PRO A 309 31.34 1.74 17.22
N SER A 310 31.89 0.58 17.56
CA SER A 310 31.52 -0.31 18.68
C SER A 310 31.55 0.35 20.06
N ASP A 311 31.80 1.65 20.14
CA ASP A 311 32.20 2.35 21.35
C ASP A 311 31.13 3.35 21.84
N THR A 312 29.88 3.24 21.33
CA THR A 312 28.77 3.99 21.94
C THR A 312 28.06 3.09 22.96
N PRO A 313 28.05 3.43 24.27
CA PRO A 313 27.44 2.59 25.28
C PRO A 313 25.98 2.27 24.96
N ALA A 314 25.62 1.01 25.20
CA ALA A 314 24.28 0.50 25.01
C ALA A 314 23.30 1.17 26.00
N THR A 315 22.51 2.13 25.53
CA THR A 315 21.47 2.78 26.34
C THR A 315 20.18 1.96 26.32
N PRO A 316 19.58 1.67 27.49
CA PRO A 316 18.21 1.15 27.57
C PRO A 316 17.25 2.04 26.78
N GLY A 317 16.30 1.44 26.06
CA GLY A 317 15.32 2.19 25.24
C GLY A 317 15.83 2.68 23.87
N ARG A 318 16.99 2.21 23.40
CA ARG A 318 17.49 2.44 22.04
C ARG A 318 16.91 1.46 21.01
N TRP A 319 16.65 0.22 21.42
CA TRP A 319 16.15 -0.84 20.56
C TRP A 319 14.68 -1.11 20.82
N PHE A 320 13.94 -1.31 19.73
CA PHE A 320 12.53 -1.62 19.78
C PHE A 320 12.18 -2.76 18.86
N ARG A 321 11.24 -3.59 19.27
CA ARG A 321 10.49 -4.48 18.40
C ARG A 321 9.39 -3.66 17.76
N TYR A 322 9.53 -3.40 16.47
CA TYR A 322 8.55 -2.70 15.67
C TYR A 322 7.68 -3.71 14.94
N VAL A 323 6.42 -3.82 15.36
CA VAL A 323 5.43 -4.70 14.76
C VAL A 323 4.43 -3.83 14.01
N ARG A 324 4.40 -3.93 12.69
CA ARG A 324 3.21 -3.54 11.96
C ARG A 324 2.26 -4.73 12.03
N VAL A 325 1.21 -4.57 12.81
CA VAL A 325 0.31 -5.66 13.17
C VAL A 325 -0.28 -6.27 11.91
N SER A 326 -0.22 -7.59 11.79
CA SER A 326 -0.64 -8.34 10.59
C SER A 326 0.11 -7.95 9.32
N SER A 327 1.38 -7.55 9.47
CA SER A 327 2.22 -7.14 8.36
C SER A 327 3.61 -7.72 8.41
N ASP A 328 4.41 -7.24 9.35
CA ASP A 328 5.81 -7.59 9.50
C ASP A 328 6.27 -7.12 10.86
N GLU A 329 7.36 -7.74 11.30
CA GLU A 329 8.03 -7.42 12.54
C GLU A 329 9.51 -7.27 12.24
N ARG A 330 10.13 -6.24 12.82
CA ARG A 330 11.57 -6.07 12.78
C ARG A 330 12.09 -5.30 13.98
N ARG A 331 13.37 -5.49 14.28
CA ARG A 331 14.09 -4.69 15.25
C ARG A 331 14.36 -3.30 14.66
N LEU A 332 14.00 -2.26 15.41
CA LEU A 332 14.10 -0.86 15.04
C LEU A 332 14.97 -0.12 16.06
N GLU A 333 15.96 0.60 15.57
CA GLU A 333 16.84 1.43 16.39
C GLU A 333 16.37 2.88 16.36
N LEU A 334 16.07 3.45 17.53
CA LEU A 334 15.78 4.87 17.67
C LEU A 334 17.02 5.56 18.23
N LEU A 335 17.69 6.35 17.39
CA LEU A 335 18.95 7.02 17.76
C LEU A 335 18.68 8.31 18.55
N PRO A 336 19.56 8.70 19.50
CA PRO A 336 19.37 9.91 20.31
C PRO A 336 19.25 11.22 19.52
N ASP A 337 19.75 11.25 18.27
CA ASP A 337 19.70 12.39 17.36
C ASP A 337 18.41 12.45 16.52
N HIS A 338 17.35 11.75 16.96
CA HIS A 338 16.05 11.68 16.31
C HIS A 338 16.03 10.95 14.96
N ARG A 339 17.12 10.27 14.57
CA ARG A 339 17.13 9.38 13.40
C ARG A 339 16.70 7.96 13.78
N VAL A 340 16.17 7.23 12.80
CA VAL A 340 15.99 5.78 12.90
C VAL A 340 17.23 5.13 12.31
N GLY A 341 17.90 4.29 13.08
CA GLY A 341 19.13 3.59 12.71
C GLY A 341 18.83 2.25 12.04
N ARG A 342 19.37 1.15 12.56
CA ARG A 342 19.10 -0.20 12.02
C ARG A 342 17.60 -0.51 12.03
N GLY A 343 17.13 -1.13 10.94
CA GLY A 343 15.70 -1.40 10.72
C GLY A 343 14.92 -0.23 10.13
N ALA A 344 15.57 0.91 9.85
CA ALA A 344 14.96 2.02 9.13
C ALA A 344 14.43 1.59 7.75
N GLY A 345 13.27 2.11 7.38
CA GLY A 345 12.69 2.00 6.05
C GLY A 345 12.42 3.38 5.47
N ARG A 346 11.96 3.49 4.23
CA ARG A 346 11.58 4.79 3.62
C ARG A 346 10.52 5.55 4.42
N CYS A 347 9.65 4.83 5.13
CA CYS A 347 8.63 5.41 5.99
C CYS A 347 9.09 5.55 7.45
N GLU A 348 10.27 5.06 7.82
CA GLU A 348 10.78 5.13 9.20
C GLU A 348 12.22 5.64 9.18
N ARG A 349 12.36 6.97 9.05
CA ARG A 349 13.65 7.65 8.88
C ARG A 349 14.02 8.48 10.10
N ARG A 350 13.01 9.07 10.74
CA ARG A 350 13.15 9.90 11.93
C ARG A 350 12.10 9.55 12.97
N TRP A 351 12.35 9.91 14.21
CA TRP A 351 11.39 9.77 15.30
C TRP A 351 11.41 10.99 16.21
N ARG A 352 10.29 11.28 16.87
CA ARG A 352 10.20 12.32 17.90
C ARG A 352 9.11 12.00 18.90
N VAL A 353 9.16 12.65 20.06
CA VAL A 353 8.05 12.67 21.00
C VAL A 353 7.35 14.02 20.91
N ILE A 354 6.02 14.01 20.82
CA ILE A 354 5.18 15.20 20.88
C ILE A 354 4.21 15.09 22.04
N MET A 355 3.68 16.23 22.49
CA MET A 355 2.60 16.28 23.47
C MET A 355 1.27 16.51 22.75
N GLU A 356 0.31 15.63 22.98
CA GLU A 356 -1.05 15.72 22.41
C GLU A 356 -2.05 15.58 23.56
N GLY A 357 -2.82 16.64 23.83
CA GLY A 357 -3.78 16.65 24.94
C GLY A 357 -3.13 16.42 26.31
N GLY A 358 -1.90 16.88 26.51
CA GLY A 358 -1.14 16.67 27.77
C GLY A 358 -0.53 15.28 27.94
N SER A 359 -0.69 14.37 26.96
CA SER A 359 -0.09 13.04 26.98
C SER A 359 1.03 12.91 25.93
N PRO A 360 2.13 12.18 26.22
CA PRO A 360 3.17 11.95 25.24
C PRO A 360 2.70 11.03 24.12
N ARG A 361 3.17 11.32 22.90
CA ARG A 361 3.01 10.52 21.70
C ARG A 361 4.34 10.34 21.01
N LEU A 362 4.67 9.11 20.64
CA LEU A 362 5.84 8.81 19.82
C LEU A 362 5.43 8.87 18.34
N GLU A 363 6.06 9.76 17.58
CA GLU A 363 5.89 9.83 16.13
C GLU A 363 7.10 9.21 15.44
N ILE A 364 6.83 8.32 14.47
CA ILE A 364 7.83 7.85 13.49
C ILE A 364 7.49 8.51 12.16
N LEU A 365 8.51 9.04 11.49
CA LEU A 365 8.38 9.88 10.30
C LEU A 365 9.18 9.29 9.15
N GLY A 366 8.57 9.29 7.97
CA GLY A 366 9.26 9.10 6.70
C GLY A 366 9.84 10.42 6.18
N ASP A 367 10.24 10.42 4.91
CA ASP A 367 10.82 11.60 4.28
C ASP A 367 9.81 12.75 4.11
N ARG A 368 8.52 12.45 3.93
CA ARG A 368 7.49 13.44 3.54
C ARG A 368 6.29 13.56 4.49
N PHE A 369 6.09 12.63 5.40
CA PHE A 369 4.91 12.58 6.27
C PHE A 369 5.22 11.89 7.59
N VAL A 370 4.35 12.11 8.57
CA VAL A 370 4.33 11.32 9.81
C VAL A 370 3.75 9.95 9.47
N THR A 371 4.56 8.91 9.62
CA THR A 371 4.18 7.54 9.26
C THR A 371 3.22 6.99 10.28
N CYS A 372 3.57 7.03 11.57
CA CYS A 372 2.66 6.63 12.64
C CYS A 372 2.80 7.50 13.88
N ARG A 373 1.71 7.64 14.62
CA ARG A 373 1.65 8.28 15.94
C ARG A 373 1.20 7.23 16.95
N LEU A 374 2.02 6.98 17.96
CA LEU A 374 1.83 5.92 18.94
C LEU A 374 1.60 6.52 20.32
N ALA A 375 0.64 5.98 21.06
CA ALA A 375 0.36 6.28 22.45
C ALA A 375 1.02 5.24 23.36
N TRP A 376 1.51 5.66 24.53
CA TRP A 376 2.00 4.73 25.55
C TRP A 376 0.83 4.02 26.23
N HIS A 377 0.97 2.72 26.48
CA HIS A 377 0.02 1.91 27.23
C HIS A 377 0.65 1.33 28.50
N ALA A 378 -0.20 1.01 29.49
CA ALA A 378 0.22 0.55 30.82
C ALA A 378 0.98 -0.79 30.82
N ASP A 379 0.90 -1.55 29.74
CA ASP A 379 1.62 -2.81 29.54
C ASP A 379 3.00 -2.64 28.91
N GLY A 380 3.50 -1.41 28.81
CA GLY A 380 4.85 -1.12 28.32
C GLY A 380 4.98 -1.04 26.80
N VAL A 381 3.86 -1.05 26.07
CA VAL A 381 3.84 -1.06 24.60
C VAL A 381 3.33 0.27 24.05
N TRP A 382 4.06 0.86 23.12
CA TRP A 382 3.55 1.99 22.34
C TRP A 382 2.63 1.46 21.24
N ARG A 383 1.38 1.94 21.18
CA ARG A 383 0.39 1.53 20.18
C ARG A 383 -0.18 2.67 19.41
N GLY A 384 -0.41 2.43 18.13
CA GLY A 384 -1.12 3.36 17.27
C GLY A 384 -1.36 2.73 15.92
N ARG A 385 -1.20 3.52 14.86
CA ARG A 385 -1.31 3.03 13.49
C ARG A 385 -0.55 3.91 12.51
N TRP A 386 -0.32 3.38 11.32
CA TRP A 386 0.05 4.22 10.20
C TRP A 386 -1.05 5.26 9.92
N LEU A 387 -0.64 6.49 9.66
CA LEU A 387 -1.57 7.58 9.35
C LEU A 387 -1.90 7.63 7.85
N HIS A 388 -1.00 7.10 7.02
CA HIS A 388 -1.10 7.04 5.56
C HIS A 388 -0.98 5.57 5.06
N PHE A 389 -1.25 5.36 3.77
CA PHE A 389 -1.25 4.04 3.09
C PHE A 389 -2.25 3.03 3.71
N GLU A 390 -1.80 1.85 4.12
CA GLU A 390 -2.64 0.77 4.64
C GLU A 390 -3.21 1.07 6.03
N ARG A 391 -2.74 2.13 6.70
CA ARG A 391 -3.21 2.59 8.02
C ARG A 391 -3.26 1.47 9.08
N MET A 392 -2.34 0.52 8.94
CA MET A 392 -2.23 -0.66 9.79
C MET A 392 -1.91 -0.30 11.23
N PRO A 393 -2.39 -1.07 12.22
CA PRO A 393 -1.96 -0.89 13.59
C PRO A 393 -0.46 -1.12 13.74
N VAL A 394 0.15 -0.39 14.66
CA VAL A 394 1.58 -0.48 14.97
C VAL A 394 1.73 -0.68 16.45
N GLU A 395 2.59 -1.63 16.81
CA GLU A 395 3.11 -1.80 18.17
C GLU A 395 4.62 -1.60 18.15
N LEU A 396 5.11 -0.86 19.14
CA LEU A 396 6.53 -0.61 19.33
C LEU A 396 6.87 -0.90 20.80
N THR A 397 7.64 -1.96 21.02
CA THR A 397 8.02 -2.44 22.36
C THR A 397 9.51 -2.28 22.56
N ALA A 398 9.95 -1.75 23.70
CA ALA A 398 11.39 -1.64 23.99
C ALA A 398 12.02 -3.03 24.18
N LEU A 399 13.23 -3.21 23.65
CA LEU A 399 14.02 -4.44 23.74
C LEU A 399 15.29 -4.21 24.57
N SER A 400 15.76 -5.29 25.20
CA SER A 400 17.06 -5.32 25.87
C SER A 400 18.19 -5.00 24.88
N PRO A 401 19.25 -4.30 25.28
CA PRO A 401 20.36 -4.01 24.37
C PRO A 401 21.07 -5.27 23.85
N ASP A 402 21.17 -6.30 24.70
CA ASP A 402 22.00 -7.49 24.47
C ASP A 402 21.24 -8.68 23.83
N GLY A 403 19.97 -8.50 23.45
CA GLY A 403 19.18 -9.56 22.81
C GLY A 403 17.77 -9.13 22.40
N ASP A 404 16.93 -10.08 21.98
CA ASP A 404 15.50 -9.84 21.66
C ASP A 404 14.60 -10.04 22.90
N ALA A 405 15.19 -10.12 24.09
CA ALA A 405 14.48 -10.23 25.36
C ALA A 405 13.75 -8.92 25.70
N TRP A 406 12.51 -9.04 26.18
CA TRP A 406 11.69 -7.91 26.63
C TRP A 406 12.29 -7.23 27.85
N ILE A 407 12.30 -5.90 27.86
CA ILE A 407 12.52 -5.12 29.08
C ILE A 407 11.18 -5.06 29.82
N GLY A 408 11.11 -5.62 31.03
CA GLY A 408 9.92 -5.55 31.87
C GLY A 408 9.59 -4.12 32.30
N VAL A 409 8.31 -3.86 32.62
CA VAL A 409 7.73 -2.54 32.95
C VAL A 409 8.50 -1.76 34.04
N GLY A 410 9.34 -2.41 34.84
CA GLY A 410 10.15 -1.81 35.91
C GLY A 410 11.58 -1.39 35.54
N GLU A 411 12.08 -1.68 34.34
CA GLU A 411 13.46 -1.35 33.90
C GLU A 411 13.53 -0.23 32.84
N LEU A 412 12.37 0.28 32.41
CA LEU A 412 12.27 1.39 31.48
C LEU A 412 12.58 2.71 32.20
N VAL A 413 13.85 3.11 32.21
CA VAL A 413 14.22 4.49 32.52
C VAL A 413 13.81 5.34 31.33
N LEU A 414 12.56 5.82 31.33
CA LEU A 414 12.23 6.99 30.52
C LEU A 414 13.13 8.13 30.99
N PRO A 415 13.74 8.92 30.08
CA PRO A 415 14.52 10.08 30.50
C PRO A 415 13.64 10.93 31.41
N SER A 416 14.15 11.23 32.60
CA SER A 416 13.43 12.08 33.54
C SER A 416 13.13 13.41 32.83
N PRO A 417 11.97 14.04 33.06
CA PRO A 417 11.63 15.32 32.43
C PRO A 417 12.70 16.42 32.59
N GLY A 418 13.64 16.25 33.54
CA GLY A 418 14.75 17.15 33.82
C GLY A 418 16.09 16.87 33.12
N GLU A 419 16.28 15.74 32.42
CA GLU A 419 17.52 15.50 31.63
C GLU A 419 17.39 15.91 30.17
N LEU A 420 16.18 16.28 29.74
CA LEU A 420 15.99 17.13 28.58
C LEU A 420 16.64 18.47 28.91
N ARG A 421 17.77 18.78 28.28
CA ARG A 421 18.19 20.18 28.16
C ARG A 421 17.01 20.93 27.58
N ALA A 422 16.35 21.71 28.42
CA ALA A 422 15.50 22.79 28.00
C ALA A 422 16.35 23.64 27.06
N VAL A 423 16.12 23.54 25.76
CA VAL A 423 16.37 24.68 24.89
C VAL A 423 15.48 25.76 25.48
N GLY A 424 16.12 26.72 26.13
CA GLY A 424 15.50 27.67 27.04
C GLY A 424 14.18 28.18 26.49
N GLY A 425 13.17 28.19 27.35
CA GLY A 425 11.92 28.85 27.07
C GLY A 425 12.19 30.31 26.72
N ARG A 426 12.10 30.64 25.44
CA ARG A 426 11.40 31.88 25.10
C ARG A 426 9.93 31.56 25.19
N ALA A 427 9.25 32.24 26.09
CA ALA A 427 7.80 32.37 26.03
C ALA A 427 7.46 32.78 24.59
N MET A 428 6.87 31.87 23.80
CA MET A 428 6.39 32.22 22.47
C MET A 428 5.08 32.99 22.64
N ARG A 429 5.22 34.29 22.93
CA ARG A 429 4.22 35.30 22.60
C ARG A 429 4.67 36.08 21.37
N ASP A 430 5.26 35.43 20.36
CA ASP A 430 5.82 36.17 19.23
C ASP A 430 5.21 35.70 17.89
N ALA A 431 4.83 36.70 17.09
CA ALA A 431 4.06 36.60 15.86
C ALA A 431 4.64 35.61 14.82
N LEU A 432 3.77 35.00 14.03
CA LEU A 432 4.17 34.14 12.92
C LEU A 432 4.74 35.00 11.77
N THR A 433 6.02 34.82 11.43
CA THR A 433 6.66 35.55 10.31
C THR A 433 6.47 34.76 9.02
N VAL A 434 5.77 35.33 8.04
CA VAL A 434 5.56 34.74 6.72
C VAL A 434 6.44 35.48 5.71
N ARG A 435 7.36 34.78 5.03
CA ARG A 435 8.19 35.34 3.94
C ARG A 435 7.81 34.69 2.61
N GLY A 436 7.47 35.51 1.63
CA GLY A 436 7.18 35.08 0.25
C GLY A 436 7.21 36.28 -0.70
N PRO A 437 7.44 36.09 -2.01
CA PRO A 437 7.49 37.18 -2.97
C PRO A 437 6.09 37.79 -3.13
N TYR A 438 5.89 39.00 -2.62
CA TYR A 438 4.59 39.68 -2.62
C TYR A 438 4.20 40.31 -3.97
N ARG A 439 5.06 40.29 -5.00
CA ARG A 439 4.79 40.94 -6.29
C ARG A 439 4.79 39.94 -7.45
N GLY A 440 3.60 39.50 -7.84
CA GLY A 440 3.31 39.08 -9.22
C GLY A 440 2.90 40.28 -10.08
N ALA A 441 2.83 40.12 -11.41
CA ALA A 441 2.59 41.20 -12.38
C ALA A 441 1.28 42.00 -12.17
N SER A 442 0.33 41.51 -11.37
CA SER A 442 -0.93 42.16 -11.01
C SER A 442 -0.94 42.83 -9.63
N GLY A 443 0.23 42.94 -8.99
CA GLY A 443 0.41 43.71 -7.76
C GLY A 443 0.41 42.90 -6.46
N HIS A 444 -0.30 41.75 -6.33
CA HIS A 444 -0.25 40.85 -5.15
C HIS A 444 -0.76 39.41 -5.45
N ASP A 445 -0.17 38.35 -4.88
CA ASP A 445 -0.62 36.95 -5.01
C ASP A 445 -1.86 36.63 -4.12
N HIS A 446 -2.92 36.10 -4.73
CA HIS A 446 -4.19 35.73 -4.08
C HIS A 446 -4.04 34.64 -3.01
N HIS A 447 -3.16 33.65 -3.21
CA HIS A 447 -3.00 32.51 -2.31
C HIS A 447 -2.33 32.93 -1.00
N VAL A 448 -1.38 33.87 -1.07
CA VAL A 448 -0.73 34.44 0.11
C VAL A 448 -1.72 35.28 0.92
N ARG A 449 -2.60 36.03 0.25
CA ARG A 449 -3.66 36.82 0.90
C ARG A 449 -4.68 35.93 1.63
N GLU A 450 -5.14 34.85 1.01
CA GLU A 450 -6.06 33.92 1.66
C GLU A 450 -5.42 33.20 2.85
N PHE A 451 -4.14 32.84 2.74
CA PHE A 451 -3.39 32.25 3.84
C PHE A 451 -3.25 33.23 5.03
N VAL A 452 -2.89 34.49 4.76
CA VAL A 452 -2.79 35.54 5.80
C VAL A 452 -4.15 35.81 6.44
N ARG A 453 -5.24 35.89 5.66
CA ARG A 453 -6.61 36.05 6.20
C ARG A 453 -7.01 34.88 7.10
N HIS A 454 -6.64 33.66 6.72
CA HIS A 454 -6.90 32.46 7.53
C HIS A 454 -6.18 32.50 8.87
N LEU A 455 -4.93 32.99 8.90
CA LEU A 455 -4.19 33.19 10.15
C LEU A 455 -4.83 34.29 11.03
N ALA A 456 -5.34 35.37 10.42
CA ALA A 456 -6.05 36.43 11.13
C ALA A 456 -7.34 35.93 11.79
N ARG A 457 -8.15 35.13 11.08
CA ARG A 457 -9.38 34.51 11.63
C ARG A 457 -9.09 33.58 12.81
N ARG A 458 -7.86 33.09 12.96
CA ARG A 458 -7.41 32.24 14.06
C ARG A 458 -6.76 33.02 15.21
N GLY A 459 -6.82 34.35 15.19
CA GLY A 459 -6.30 35.21 16.25
C GLY A 459 -4.77 35.31 16.29
N ILE A 460 -4.07 34.86 15.24
CA ILE A 460 -2.62 34.91 15.16
C ILE A 460 -2.21 36.29 14.64
N ARG A 461 -1.49 37.09 15.44
CA ARG A 461 -0.96 38.40 14.98
C ARG A 461 0.00 38.20 13.82
N GLN A 462 -0.17 38.99 12.77
CA GLN A 462 0.72 39.02 11.60
C GLN A 462 1.49 40.34 11.60
N GLN A 463 2.75 40.30 11.19
CA GLN A 463 3.56 41.49 10.91
C GLN A 463 4.02 41.42 9.46
N LEU A 464 3.67 42.42 8.66
CA LEU A 464 4.20 42.56 7.30
C LEU A 464 5.61 43.16 7.43
N ILE A 465 6.57 42.60 6.71
CA ILE A 465 7.94 43.12 6.61
C ILE A 465 8.19 43.31 5.12
N GLU A 466 8.56 44.52 4.71
CA GLU A 466 8.90 44.85 3.31
C GLU A 466 10.18 44.16 2.84
#